data_AF-A0A2Z2M7Z5-F1
#
_entry.id   AF-A0A2Z2M7Z5-F1
#
_cell.length_a   1.000
_cell.length_b   1.000
_cell.length_c   1.000
_cell.angle_alpha   90.00
_cell.angle_beta   90.00
_cell.angle_gamma   90.00
#
_symmetry.space_group_name_H-M   'P 1'
#
loop_
_entity.id
_entity.type
_entity.pdbx_description
1 polymer ?
#
loop_
_entity_poly.entity_id
_entity_poly.type
_entity_poly.pdbx_seq_one_letter_code
_entity_poly.pdbx_strand_id
1 'polypeptide(L)'
;MDARNAVMRILPELRELEEVDFSKYSSRYLPLISAFAETGRTGLTEFEAFVRENGLESSTVGNFLISLFQYLLIRYRRYNEYSVVKPAIKVFITLKGWLNENGFEKEWKLLLHNFAGYIVDMAGKTAEREDCETALAYFTTAYRLAEEAAENFKEKYFGELREKAGEMLKSLHERCGIEGEPPEKREKGC
;
A
#
# COMPACT_ATOMS: atom_id res chain seq x y z
N MET A 1 4.36 -22.64 -11.65
CA MET A 1 5.13 -21.49 -11.17
C MET A 1 4.28 -20.75 -10.17
N ASP A 2 4.73 -20.63 -8.93
CA ASP A 2 3.92 -20.08 -7.84
C ASP A 2 4.20 -18.58 -7.70
N ALA A 3 3.31 -17.77 -8.27
CA ALA A 3 3.39 -16.31 -8.20
C ALA A 3 3.38 -15.80 -6.75
N ARG A 4 2.68 -16.49 -5.84
CA ARG A 4 2.68 -16.13 -4.41
C ARG A 4 4.10 -16.23 -3.85
N ASN A 5 4.77 -17.37 -4.05
CA ASN A 5 6.12 -17.56 -3.55
C ASN A 5 7.10 -16.53 -4.11
N ALA A 6 6.99 -16.19 -5.40
CA ALA A 6 7.85 -15.18 -6.01
C ALA A 6 7.63 -13.78 -5.41
N VAL A 7 6.37 -13.39 -5.19
CA VAL A 7 6.04 -12.10 -4.53
C VAL A 7 6.52 -12.10 -3.07
N MET A 8 6.28 -13.18 -2.33
CA MET A 8 6.71 -13.33 -0.93
C MET A 8 8.24 -13.28 -0.76
N ARG A 9 9.01 -13.73 -1.76
CA ARG A 9 10.47 -13.58 -1.76
C ARG A 9 10.91 -12.13 -1.84
N ILE A 10 10.16 -11.27 -2.54
CA ILE A 10 10.48 -9.85 -2.66
C ILE A 10 9.99 -9.08 -1.44
N LEU A 11 8.81 -9.42 -0.91
CA LEU A 11 8.16 -8.71 0.19
C LEU A 11 7.91 -9.65 1.39
N PRO A 12 8.95 -10.24 2.00
CA PRO A 12 8.81 -11.25 3.05
C PRO A 12 8.14 -10.71 4.33
N GLU A 13 8.30 -9.41 4.59
CA GLU A 13 7.71 -8.72 5.75
C GLU A 13 6.19 -8.56 5.64
N LEU A 14 5.62 -8.68 4.45
CA LEU A 14 4.18 -8.50 4.20
C LEU A 14 3.46 -9.85 4.25
N ARG A 15 3.46 -10.48 5.42
CA ARG A 15 2.91 -11.85 5.64
C ARG A 15 1.45 -12.01 5.19
N GLU A 16 0.65 -10.95 5.23
CA GLU A 16 -0.74 -10.98 4.76
C GLU A 16 -0.87 -11.32 3.26
N LEU A 17 0.20 -11.20 2.47
CA LEU A 17 0.22 -11.65 1.08
C LEU A 17 0.07 -13.17 0.95
N GLU A 18 0.34 -13.96 1.99
CA GLU A 18 0.12 -15.42 2.00
C GLU A 18 -1.36 -15.78 1.80
N GLU A 19 -2.26 -14.94 2.31
CA GLU A 19 -3.72 -15.12 2.25
C GLU A 19 -4.31 -14.70 0.90
N VAL A 20 -3.53 -14.00 0.07
CA VAL A 20 -3.98 -13.54 -1.25
C VAL A 20 -3.98 -14.70 -2.24
N ASP A 21 -5.07 -14.86 -2.97
CA ASP A 21 -5.14 -15.74 -4.12
C ASP A 21 -4.43 -15.10 -5.32
N PHE A 22 -3.32 -15.67 -5.75
CA PHE A 22 -2.54 -15.23 -6.92
C PHE A 22 -2.84 -16.02 -8.20
N SER A 23 -3.86 -16.90 -8.20
CA SER A 23 -4.19 -17.74 -9.37
C SER A 23 -4.53 -16.96 -10.65
N LYS A 24 -4.93 -15.68 -10.50
CA LYS A 24 -5.26 -14.77 -11.60
C LYS A 24 -4.25 -13.62 -11.75
N TYR A 25 -3.13 -13.67 -11.04
CA TYR A 25 -2.10 -12.65 -11.19
C TYR A 25 -1.35 -12.87 -12.51
N SER A 26 -1.68 -12.06 -13.53
CA SER A 26 -1.03 -12.06 -14.84
C SER A 26 -0.27 -10.75 -15.03
N SER A 27 1.00 -10.72 -14.63
CA SER A 27 1.87 -9.56 -14.76
C SER A 27 2.99 -9.81 -15.75
N ARG A 28 3.38 -8.78 -16.52
CA ARG A 28 4.59 -8.81 -17.36
C ARG A 28 5.87 -9.04 -16.55
N TYR A 29 5.82 -8.80 -15.24
CA TYR A 29 6.94 -8.97 -14.32
C TYR A 29 7.07 -10.40 -13.76
N LEU A 30 6.12 -11.29 -14.06
CA LEU A 30 6.15 -12.68 -13.56
C LEU A 30 7.47 -13.40 -13.87
N PRO A 31 8.03 -13.34 -15.10
CA PRO A 31 9.30 -14.01 -15.38
C PRO A 31 10.44 -13.43 -14.53
N LEU A 32 10.48 -12.11 -14.35
CA LEU A 32 11.52 -11.43 -13.58
C LEU A 32 11.48 -11.81 -12.09
N ILE A 33 10.30 -11.75 -11.47
CA ILE A 33 10.17 -12.08 -10.04
C ILE A 33 10.39 -13.57 -9.76
N SER A 34 10.10 -14.42 -10.75
CA SER A 34 10.35 -15.86 -10.65
C SER A 34 11.84 -16.16 -10.76
N ALA A 35 12.54 -15.53 -11.70
CA ALA A 35 14.00 -15.63 -11.82
C ALA A 35 14.70 -15.14 -10.54
N PHE A 36 14.22 -14.05 -9.93
CA PHE A 36 14.72 -13.61 -8.63
C PHE A 36 14.51 -14.68 -7.54
N ALA A 37 13.31 -15.27 -7.47
CA ALA A 37 13.00 -16.29 -6.47
C ALA A 37 13.89 -17.54 -6.58
N GLU A 38 14.32 -17.90 -7.80
CA GLU A 38 15.25 -19.00 -8.07
C GLU A 38 16.67 -18.74 -7.57
N THR A 39 17.07 -17.46 -7.38
CA THR A 39 18.39 -17.12 -6.81
C THR A 39 18.52 -17.46 -5.32
N GLY A 40 17.41 -17.69 -4.62
CA GLY A 40 17.37 -17.89 -3.17
C GLY A 40 17.51 -16.59 -2.35
N ARG A 41 17.79 -15.44 -2.98
CA ARG A 41 17.82 -14.12 -2.33
C ARG A 41 16.41 -13.71 -1.88
N THR A 42 16.32 -12.75 -0.96
CA THR A 42 15.04 -12.36 -0.35
C THR A 42 15.07 -10.89 0.08
N GLY A 43 13.95 -10.19 -0.08
CA GLY A 43 13.77 -8.79 0.27
C GLY A 43 13.81 -7.84 -0.92
N LEU A 44 13.20 -6.65 -0.75
CA LEU A 44 13.05 -5.64 -1.81
C LEU A 44 14.41 -5.07 -2.25
N THR A 45 15.32 -4.84 -1.30
CA THR A 45 16.67 -4.36 -1.57
C THR A 45 17.47 -5.35 -2.43
N GLU A 46 17.38 -6.65 -2.12
CA GLU A 46 18.02 -7.70 -2.91
C GLU A 46 17.40 -7.83 -4.30
N PHE A 47 16.08 -7.65 -4.40
CA PHE A 47 15.39 -7.62 -5.69
C PHE A 47 15.85 -6.42 -6.54
N GLU A 48 16.04 -5.24 -5.94
CA GLU A 48 16.57 -4.07 -6.64
C GLU A 48 18.01 -4.30 -7.13
N ALA A 49 18.87 -4.91 -6.29
CA ALA A 49 20.21 -5.30 -6.70
C ALA A 49 20.17 -6.28 -7.88
N PHE A 50 19.31 -7.29 -7.82
CA PHE A 50 19.10 -8.25 -8.91
C PHE A 50 18.63 -7.58 -10.21
N VAL A 51 17.70 -6.63 -10.15
CA VAL A 51 17.25 -5.85 -11.32
C VAL A 51 18.43 -5.12 -11.97
N ARG A 52 19.28 -4.45 -11.17
CA ARG A 52 20.47 -3.76 -11.67
C ARG A 52 21.51 -4.70 -12.26
N GLU A 53 21.77 -5.84 -11.60
CA GLU A 53 22.71 -6.88 -12.07
C GLU A 53 22.31 -7.44 -13.45
N ASN A 54 21.02 -7.46 -13.76
CA ASN A 54 20.47 -7.91 -15.04
C ASN A 54 20.36 -6.77 -16.09
N GLY A 55 20.95 -5.60 -15.82
CA GLY A 55 20.98 -4.47 -16.76
C GLY A 55 19.62 -3.79 -16.98
N LEU A 56 18.66 -3.99 -16.09
CA LEU A 56 17.34 -3.36 -16.15
C LEU A 56 17.33 -2.04 -15.40
N GLU A 57 16.43 -1.13 -15.80
CA GLU A 57 16.25 0.15 -15.12
C GLU A 57 15.67 -0.04 -13.71
N SER A 58 16.11 0.79 -12.74
CA SER A 58 15.57 0.79 -11.37
C SER A 58 14.05 1.01 -11.33
N SER A 59 13.50 1.76 -12.30
CA SER A 59 12.06 1.97 -12.50
C SER A 59 11.27 0.65 -12.60
N THR A 60 11.91 -0.45 -12.98
CA THR A 60 11.34 -1.80 -13.04
C THR A 60 10.79 -2.25 -11.69
N VAL A 61 11.47 -1.93 -10.58
CA VAL A 61 11.02 -2.29 -9.23
C VAL A 61 9.73 -1.57 -8.87
N GLY A 62 9.69 -0.24 -9.05
CA GLY A 62 8.49 0.57 -8.85
C GLY A 62 7.32 0.10 -9.72
N ASN A 63 7.57 -0.22 -10.99
CA ASN A 63 6.53 -0.73 -11.88
C ASN A 63 6.02 -2.12 -11.48
N PHE A 64 6.86 -2.99 -10.93
CA PHE A 64 6.44 -4.25 -10.34
C PHE A 64 5.52 -4.01 -9.14
N LEU A 65 5.91 -3.14 -8.21
CA LEU A 65 5.10 -2.79 -7.03
C LEU A 65 3.75 -2.18 -7.44
N ILE A 66 3.71 -1.30 -8.45
CA ILE A 66 2.47 -0.78 -9.04
C ILE A 66 1.61 -1.92 -9.60
N SER A 67 2.21 -2.86 -10.34
CA SER A 67 1.49 -4.00 -10.92
C SER A 67 0.89 -4.91 -9.84
N LEU A 68 1.62 -5.15 -8.75
CA LEU A 68 1.12 -5.89 -7.59
C LEU A 68 -0.02 -5.14 -6.90
N PHE A 69 0.15 -3.84 -6.64
CA PHE A 69 -0.90 -3.01 -6.04
C PHE A 69 -2.18 -2.99 -6.87
N GLN A 70 -2.06 -2.82 -8.20
CA GLN A 70 -3.19 -2.85 -9.12
C GLN A 70 -3.93 -4.19 -9.08
N TYR A 71 -3.20 -5.31 -8.97
CA TYR A 71 -3.82 -6.62 -8.81
C TYR A 71 -4.68 -6.68 -7.54
N LEU A 72 -4.12 -6.26 -6.39
CA LEU A 72 -4.84 -6.23 -5.11
C LEU A 72 -6.07 -5.32 -5.18
N LEU A 73 -5.95 -4.13 -5.80
CA LEU A 73 -7.06 -3.22 -6.03
C LEU A 73 -8.17 -3.85 -6.89
N ILE A 74 -7.82 -4.57 -7.96
CA ILE A 74 -8.80 -5.24 -8.83
C ILE A 74 -9.56 -6.30 -8.03
N ARG A 75 -8.85 -7.09 -7.21
CA ARG A 75 -9.47 -8.11 -6.36
C ARG A 75 -10.46 -7.49 -5.38
N TYR A 76 -10.06 -6.41 -4.71
CA TYR A 76 -10.93 -5.65 -3.83
C TYR A 76 -12.17 -5.10 -4.55
N ARG A 77 -11.96 -4.34 -5.63
CA ARG A 77 -13.07 -3.63 -6.31
C ARG A 77 -14.05 -4.55 -7.02
N ARG A 78 -13.57 -5.65 -7.61
CA ARG A 78 -14.42 -6.53 -8.44
C ARG A 78 -15.02 -7.69 -7.66
N TYR A 79 -14.32 -8.18 -6.64
CA TYR A 79 -14.74 -9.38 -5.90
C TYR A 79 -15.02 -9.11 -4.42
N ASN A 80 -14.87 -7.85 -3.95
CA ASN A 80 -15.06 -7.46 -2.56
C ASN A 80 -14.26 -8.34 -1.58
N GLU A 81 -13.08 -8.76 -2.03
CA GLU A 81 -12.24 -9.69 -1.29
C GLU A 81 -11.52 -8.95 -0.17
N TYR A 82 -11.77 -9.35 1.07
CA TYR A 82 -11.20 -8.66 2.23
C TYR A 82 -9.72 -9.00 2.48
N SER A 83 -9.28 -10.22 2.14
CA SER A 83 -7.89 -10.67 2.34
C SER A 83 -6.87 -9.78 1.62
N VAL A 84 -7.28 -9.01 0.60
CA VAL A 84 -6.38 -8.09 -0.11
C VAL A 84 -6.32 -6.68 0.50
N VAL A 85 -7.17 -6.33 1.46
CA VAL A 85 -7.25 -4.98 2.06
C VAL A 85 -5.94 -4.60 2.76
N LYS A 86 -5.54 -5.38 3.77
CA LYS A 86 -4.29 -5.15 4.51
C LYS A 86 -3.05 -5.20 3.59
N PRO A 87 -2.90 -6.19 2.69
CA PRO A 87 -1.85 -6.21 1.69
C PRO A 87 -1.84 -4.98 0.77
N ALA A 88 -2.99 -4.52 0.26
CA ALA A 88 -3.05 -3.38 -0.66
C ALA A 88 -2.53 -2.10 0.01
N ILE A 89 -2.96 -1.85 1.25
CA ILE A 89 -2.49 -0.68 2.02
C ILE A 89 -0.98 -0.78 2.26
N LYS A 90 -0.49 -1.95 2.70
CA LYS A 90 0.94 -2.17 2.95
C LYS A 90 1.79 -2.00 1.70
N VAL A 91 1.40 -2.62 0.58
CA VAL A 91 2.09 -2.47 -0.70
C VAL A 91 2.08 -1.01 -1.17
N PHE A 92 0.99 -0.27 -0.97
CA PHE A 92 0.93 1.16 -1.32
C PHE A 92 1.91 2.01 -0.50
N ILE A 93 2.07 1.72 0.80
CA ILE A 93 3.06 2.38 1.65
C ILE A 93 4.50 1.98 1.28
N THR A 94 4.76 0.71 0.99
CA THR A 94 6.05 0.26 0.47
C THR A 94 6.39 0.98 -0.83
N LEU A 95 5.41 1.12 -1.74
CA LEU A 95 5.57 1.85 -2.99
C LEU A 95 5.84 3.35 -2.75
N LYS A 96 5.15 4.00 -1.79
CA LYS A 96 5.45 5.37 -1.37
C LYS A 96 6.91 5.53 -0.95
N GLY A 97 7.37 4.67 -0.02
CA GLY A 97 8.74 4.71 0.50
C GLY A 97 9.76 4.57 -0.62
N TRP A 98 9.60 3.51 -1.43
CA TRP A 98 10.51 3.22 -2.53
C TRP A 98 10.57 4.36 -3.57
N LEU A 99 9.43 4.93 -3.97
CA LEU A 99 9.39 6.03 -4.95
C LEU A 99 10.09 7.29 -4.41
N ASN A 100 9.84 7.66 -3.16
CA ASN A 100 10.44 8.84 -2.56
C ASN A 100 11.95 8.68 -2.39
N GLU A 101 12.42 7.52 -1.91
CA GLU A 101 13.84 7.21 -1.76
C GLU A 101 14.60 7.22 -3.09
N ASN A 102 13.92 6.92 -4.20
CA ASN A 102 14.51 6.86 -5.54
C ASN A 102 14.22 8.11 -6.40
N GLY A 103 13.70 9.20 -5.83
CA GLY A 103 13.49 10.48 -6.52
C GLY A 103 12.28 10.53 -7.47
N PHE A 104 11.34 9.60 -7.36
CA PHE A 104 10.11 9.51 -8.15
C PHE A 104 8.91 10.23 -7.48
N GLU A 105 9.13 11.44 -6.97
CA GLU A 105 8.11 12.20 -6.23
C GLU A 105 6.88 12.54 -7.10
N LYS A 106 7.07 12.76 -8.41
CA LYS A 106 5.97 13.08 -9.32
C LYS A 106 5.06 11.89 -9.53
N GLU A 107 5.64 10.70 -9.69
CA GLU A 107 4.95 9.43 -9.81
C GLU A 107 4.22 9.11 -8.52
N TRP A 108 4.84 9.36 -7.36
CA TRP A 108 4.16 9.24 -6.07
C TRP A 108 2.92 10.15 -6.00
N LYS A 109 3.04 11.44 -6.35
CA LYS A 109 1.88 12.36 -6.38
C LYS A 109 0.79 11.86 -7.32
N LEU A 110 1.15 11.35 -8.50
CA LEU A 110 0.16 10.79 -9.42
C LEU A 110 -0.57 9.58 -8.81
N LEU A 111 0.15 8.68 -8.12
CA LEU A 111 -0.46 7.53 -7.45
C LEU A 111 -1.35 7.97 -6.28
N LEU A 112 -0.88 8.90 -5.45
CA LEU A 112 -1.64 9.44 -4.34
C LEU A 112 -2.96 10.05 -4.83
N HIS A 113 -2.91 10.87 -5.88
CA HIS A 113 -4.07 11.49 -6.51
C HIS A 113 -5.12 10.45 -6.93
N ASN A 114 -4.67 9.39 -7.62
CA ASN A 114 -5.57 8.38 -8.19
C ASN A 114 -6.10 7.38 -7.16
N PHE A 115 -5.37 7.14 -6.07
CA PHE A 115 -5.63 5.99 -5.19
C PHE A 115 -5.92 6.31 -3.74
N ALA A 116 -5.72 7.54 -3.25
CA ALA A 116 -6.00 7.92 -1.85
C ALA A 116 -7.42 7.51 -1.40
N GLY A 117 -8.43 7.73 -2.25
CA GLY A 117 -9.81 7.35 -1.96
C GLY A 117 -10.00 5.85 -1.72
N TYR A 118 -9.33 5.00 -2.50
CA TYR A 118 -9.40 3.55 -2.31
C TYR A 118 -8.71 3.12 -1.02
N ILE A 119 -7.60 3.77 -0.65
CA ILE A 119 -6.88 3.45 0.59
C ILE A 119 -7.72 3.80 1.82
N VAL A 120 -8.39 4.97 1.81
CA VAL A 120 -9.32 5.37 2.90
C VAL A 120 -10.50 4.41 2.98
N ASP A 121 -11.10 4.05 1.85
CA ASP A 121 -12.22 3.10 1.79
C ASP A 121 -11.82 1.70 2.33
N MET A 122 -10.68 1.18 1.87
CA MET A 122 -10.10 -0.08 2.35
C MET A 122 -9.82 -0.06 3.85
N ALA A 123 -9.25 1.03 4.38
CA ALA A 123 -9.02 1.16 5.81
C ALA A 123 -10.34 1.21 6.59
N GLY A 124 -11.41 1.77 6.02
CA GLY A 124 -12.76 1.65 6.60
C GLY A 124 -13.18 0.20 6.83
N LYS A 125 -12.78 -0.71 5.95
CA LYS A 125 -13.05 -2.14 6.11
C LYS A 125 -12.26 -2.79 7.23
N THR A 126 -11.06 -2.30 7.56
CA THR A 126 -10.34 -2.80 8.75
C THR A 126 -11.05 -2.38 10.02
N ALA A 127 -11.64 -1.19 10.08
CA ALA A 127 -12.47 -0.76 11.20
C ALA A 127 -13.74 -1.62 11.36
N GLU A 128 -14.27 -2.24 10.32
CA GLU A 128 -15.45 -3.11 10.43
C GLU A 128 -15.10 -4.53 10.91
N ARG A 129 -13.85 -4.99 10.73
CA ARG A 129 -13.52 -6.43 10.76
C ARG A 129 -12.33 -6.83 11.63
N GLU A 130 -11.46 -5.89 11.98
CA GLU A 130 -10.28 -6.18 12.79
C GLU A 130 -10.48 -5.71 14.23
N ASP A 131 -9.58 -6.13 15.11
CA ASP A 131 -9.45 -5.58 16.44
C ASP A 131 -9.08 -4.08 16.40
N CYS A 132 -9.29 -3.40 17.53
CA CYS A 132 -9.06 -1.96 17.63
C CYS A 132 -7.63 -1.54 17.30
N GLU A 133 -6.61 -2.29 17.74
CA GLU A 133 -5.21 -1.94 17.52
C GLU A 133 -4.90 -1.97 16.02
N THR A 134 -5.24 -3.08 15.37
CA THR A 134 -5.06 -3.24 13.92
C THR A 134 -5.86 -2.18 13.16
N ALA A 135 -7.15 -2.03 13.46
CA ALA A 135 -8.00 -1.06 12.79
C ALA A 135 -7.44 0.36 12.88
N LEU A 136 -7.01 0.79 14.07
CA LEU A 136 -6.45 2.12 14.30
C LEU A 136 -5.15 2.34 13.55
N ALA A 137 -4.25 1.35 13.53
CA ALA A 137 -2.97 1.45 12.83
C ALA A 137 -3.16 1.67 11.31
N TYR A 138 -4.03 0.87 10.69
CA TYR A 138 -4.33 0.98 9.26
C TYR A 138 -5.10 2.26 8.93
N PHE A 139 -6.10 2.62 9.74
CA PHE A 139 -6.91 3.81 9.50
C PHE A 139 -6.13 5.11 9.72
N THR A 140 -5.27 5.18 10.74
CA THR A 140 -4.38 6.33 10.96
C THR A 140 -3.45 6.54 9.76
N THR A 141 -2.90 5.45 9.22
CA THR A 141 -2.08 5.50 8.00
C THR A 141 -2.85 6.04 6.81
N ALA A 142 -4.08 5.58 6.59
CA ALA A 142 -4.94 6.05 5.51
C ALA A 142 -5.36 7.52 5.68
N TYR A 143 -5.65 7.95 6.91
CA TYR A 143 -5.95 9.35 7.24
C TYR A 143 -4.77 10.26 6.87
N ARG A 144 -3.53 9.89 7.24
CA ARG A 144 -2.33 10.66 6.87
C ARG A 144 -2.14 10.78 5.35
N LEU A 145 -2.48 9.74 4.60
CA LEU A 145 -2.46 9.80 3.13
C LEU A 145 -3.53 10.76 2.60
N ALA A 146 -4.71 10.81 3.21
CA ALA A 146 -5.75 11.78 2.86
C ALA A 146 -5.32 13.22 3.18
N GLU A 147 -4.64 13.45 4.31
CA GLU A 147 -4.03 14.73 4.63
C GLU A 147 -2.99 15.13 3.59
N GLU A 148 -2.06 14.23 3.26
CA GLU A 148 -1.04 14.48 2.24
C GLU A 148 -1.65 14.79 0.88
N ALA A 149 -2.73 14.09 0.49
CA ALA A 149 -3.43 14.36 -0.75
C ALA A 149 -4.08 15.76 -0.74
N ALA A 150 -4.75 16.14 0.35
CA ALA A 150 -5.37 17.46 0.50
C ALA A 150 -4.34 18.61 0.51
N GLU A 151 -3.11 18.36 0.96
CA GLU A 151 -2.02 19.34 0.91
C GLU A 151 -1.42 19.51 -0.49
N ASN A 152 -1.42 18.44 -1.30
CA ASN A 152 -0.80 18.44 -2.63
C ASN A 152 -1.77 18.83 -3.76
N PHE A 153 -3.07 18.65 -3.57
CA PHE A 153 -4.09 18.78 -4.62
C PHE A 153 -5.16 19.80 -4.22
N LYS A 154 -5.56 20.66 -5.17
CA LYS A 154 -6.50 21.77 -4.91
C LYS A 154 -7.96 21.36 -5.08
N GLU A 155 -8.20 20.16 -5.60
CA GLU A 155 -9.53 19.64 -5.86
C GLU A 155 -10.30 19.45 -4.56
N LYS A 156 -11.54 19.95 -4.51
CA LYS A 156 -12.44 19.86 -3.35
C LYS A 156 -12.57 18.43 -2.81
N TYR A 157 -12.53 17.45 -3.72
CA TYR A 157 -12.56 16.02 -3.41
C TYR A 157 -11.55 15.62 -2.32
N PHE A 158 -10.30 16.10 -2.38
CA PHE A 158 -9.29 15.69 -1.40
C PHE A 158 -9.50 16.35 -0.03
N GLY A 159 -10.06 17.56 0.01
CA GLY A 159 -10.51 18.20 1.25
C GLY A 159 -11.63 17.39 1.92
N GLU A 160 -12.66 17.03 1.16
CA GLU A 160 -13.78 16.19 1.62
C GLU A 160 -13.31 14.79 2.05
N LEU A 161 -12.34 14.20 1.33
CA LEU A 161 -11.76 12.91 1.67
C LEU A 161 -11.03 12.95 3.02
N ARG A 162 -10.25 14.01 3.27
CA ARG A 162 -9.56 14.23 4.55
C ARG A 162 -10.55 14.39 5.69
N GLU A 163 -11.57 15.24 5.52
CA GLU A 163 -12.61 15.46 6.54
C GLU A 163 -13.32 14.16 6.89
N LYS A 164 -13.79 13.43 5.88
CA LYS A 164 -14.45 12.13 6.07
C LYS A 164 -13.54 11.12 6.79
N ALA A 165 -12.27 11.03 6.38
CA ALA A 165 -11.33 10.14 7.05
C ALA A 165 -11.10 10.57 8.52
N GLY A 166 -11.02 11.87 8.80
CA GLY A 166 -10.89 12.39 10.16
C GLY A 166 -12.07 12.02 11.05
N GLU A 167 -13.31 12.20 10.56
CA GLU A 167 -14.54 11.82 11.27
C GLU A 167 -14.61 10.31 11.56
N MET A 168 -14.23 9.49 10.58
CA MET A 168 -14.17 8.03 10.75
C MET A 168 -13.11 7.61 11.77
N LEU A 169 -11.93 8.23 11.74
CA LEU A 169 -10.86 7.95 12.71
C LEU A 169 -11.28 8.35 14.13
N LYS A 170 -11.95 9.50 14.29
CA LYS A 170 -12.52 9.94 15.57
C LYS A 170 -13.55 8.93 16.09
N SER A 171 -14.49 8.52 15.23
CA SER A 171 -15.50 7.51 15.57
C SER A 171 -14.86 6.17 15.97
N LEU A 172 -13.75 5.80 15.31
CA LEU A 172 -12.98 4.60 15.66
C LEU A 172 -12.30 4.72 17.02
N HIS A 173 -11.68 5.86 17.35
CA HIS A 173 -11.11 6.12 18.69
C HIS A 173 -12.17 6.01 19.79
N GLU A 174 -13.31 6.66 19.60
CA GLU A 174 -14.44 6.62 20.55
C GLU A 174 -14.93 5.19 20.77
N ARG A 175 -15.15 4.44 19.68
CA ARG A 175 -15.58 3.03 19.74
C ARG A 175 -14.55 2.13 20.41
N CYS A 176 -13.26 2.46 20.29
CA CYS A 176 -12.17 1.73 20.91
C CYS A 176 -11.82 2.20 22.33
N GLY A 177 -12.59 3.15 22.90
CA GLY A 177 -12.39 3.64 24.26
C GLY A 177 -11.12 4.47 24.46
N ILE A 178 -10.59 5.08 23.40
CA ILE A 178 -9.42 5.95 23.45
C ILE A 178 -9.90 7.39 23.59
N GLU A 179 -9.66 8.00 24.74
CA GLU A 179 -9.95 9.42 24.98
C GLU A 179 -8.82 10.29 24.41
N GLY A 180 -9.15 11.19 23.48
CA GLY A 180 -8.21 12.16 22.90
C GLY A 180 -8.50 12.49 21.43
N GLU A 181 -8.05 13.66 20.97
CA GLU A 181 -8.08 13.99 19.56
C GLU A 181 -7.14 13.07 18.76
N PRO A 182 -7.49 12.70 17.51
CA PRO A 182 -6.59 11.95 16.64
C PRO A 182 -5.24 12.68 16.56
N PRO A 183 -4.11 11.95 16.45
CA PRO A 183 -2.78 12.54 16.57
C PRO A 183 -2.63 13.72 15.60
N GLU A 184 -2.52 14.93 16.17
CA GLU A 184 -2.12 16.11 15.40
C GLU A 184 -0.77 15.84 14.75
N LYS A 185 -0.59 16.43 13.56
CA LYS A 185 0.62 16.42 12.74
C LYS A 185 1.89 16.10 13.53
N ARG A 186 2.58 15.01 13.17
CA ARG A 186 4.02 14.97 13.41
C ARG A 186 4.64 16.04 12.52
N GLU A 187 5.15 17.11 13.14
CA GLU A 187 6.02 18.07 12.48
C GLU A 187 7.14 17.30 11.78
N LYS A 188 7.48 17.74 10.56
CA LYS A 188 8.45 17.10 9.67
C LYS A 188 9.75 16.73 10.42
N GLY A 189 10.08 15.44 10.43
CA GLY A 189 11.41 14.94 10.77
C GLY A 189 11.37 13.69 11.65
N CYS A 190 11.97 12.61 11.11
CA CYS A 190 12.18 11.28 11.68
C CYS A 190 11.04 10.26 11.44
#